data_AF-A0A1F7PQT6-F1
#
_entry.id   AF-A0A1F7PQT6-F1
#
_cell.length_a   1.000
_cell.length_b   1.000
_cell.length_c   1.000
_cell.angle_alpha   90.00
_cell.angle_beta   90.00
_cell.angle_gamma   90.00
#
_symmetry.space_group_name_H-M   'P 1'
#
loop_
_entity.id
_entity.type
_entity.pdbx_description
1 polymer ?
#
loop_
_entity_poly.entity_id
_entity_poly.type
_entity_poly.pdbx_seq_one_letter_code
_entity_poly.pdbx_strand_id
1 'polypeptide(L)'
;MIAFGIVGYLMKKFEYEGAPLVLAFVLGPLLENNLRKSLILSRGDFTFFFTRPISAACLLTALFLLVSPLIPALGKKREQIAVEEVS
;
A
#
# COMPACT_ATOMS: atom_id res chain seq x y z
N MET A 1 -3.74 15.26 -24.48
CA MET A 1 -3.24 14.33 -25.52
C MET A 1 -1.76 14.03 -25.33
N ILE A 2 -0.85 15.00 -25.47
CA ILE A 2 0.60 14.77 -25.29
C ILE A 2 0.96 14.26 -23.89
N ALA A 3 0.33 14.80 -22.82
CA ALA A 3 0.57 14.36 -21.44
C ALA A 3 0.27 12.87 -21.23
N PHE A 4 -0.84 12.36 -21.76
CA PHE A 4 -1.18 10.92 -21.67
C PHE A 4 -0.22 10.05 -22.49
N GLY A 5 0.31 10.55 -23.61
CA GLY A 5 1.37 9.87 -24.37
C GLY A 5 2.68 9.75 -23.60
N ILE A 6 3.07 10.80 -22.87
CA ILE A 6 4.26 10.77 -22.00
C ILE A 6 4.07 9.78 -20.85
N VAL A 7 2.89 9.78 -20.22
CA VAL A 7 2.55 8.84 -19.14
C VAL A 7 2.58 7.40 -19.64
N GLY A 8 1.96 7.10 -20.78
CA GLY A 8 2.00 5.76 -21.39
C GLY A 8 3.42 5.31 -21.78
N TYR A 9 4.26 6.23 -22.27
CA TYR A 9 5.67 5.94 -22.57
C TYR A 9 6.48 5.65 -21.31
N LEU A 10 6.29 6.41 -20.22
CA LEU A 10 6.92 6.15 -18.93
C LEU A 10 6.49 4.79 -18.38
N MET A 11 5.19 4.47 -18.44
CA MET A 11 4.67 3.18 -17.97
C MET A 11 5.31 1.99 -18.72
N LYS A 12 5.49 2.14 -20.04
CA LYS A 12 6.21 1.14 -20.84
C LYS A 12 7.70 1.07 -20.50
N LYS A 13 8.35 2.22 -20.22
CA LYS A 13 9.78 2.28 -19.87
C LYS A 13 10.10 1.67 -18.49
N PHE A 14 9.16 1.73 -17.55
CA PHE A 14 9.29 1.13 -16.23
C PHE A 14 8.77 -0.30 -16.14
N GLU A 15 8.41 -0.91 -17.29
CA GLU A 15 7.85 -2.27 -17.37
C GLU A 15 6.68 -2.49 -16.39
N TYR A 16 5.87 -1.44 -16.15
CA TYR A 16 4.71 -1.57 -15.29
C TYR A 16 3.70 -2.52 -15.94
N GLU A 17 3.44 -3.64 -15.28
CA GLU A 17 2.36 -4.53 -15.67
C GLU A 17 1.01 -3.80 -15.56
N GLY A 18 0.18 -3.96 -16.58
CA GLY A 18 -1.17 -3.37 -16.59
C GLY A 18 -2.06 -3.93 -15.49
N ALA A 19 -1.83 -5.17 -15.05
CA ALA A 19 -2.65 -5.85 -14.04
C ALA A 19 -2.61 -5.14 -12.66
N PRO A 20 -1.44 -4.88 -12.04
CA PRO A 20 -1.33 -4.04 -10.84
C PRO A 20 -1.96 -2.65 -10.98
N LEU A 21 -1.87 -2.03 -12.15
CA LEU A 21 -2.40 -0.69 -12.38
C LEU A 21 -3.93 -0.67 -12.34
N VAL A 22 -4.57 -1.64 -13.01
CA VAL A 22 -6.03 -1.81 -12.97
C VAL A 22 -6.48 -2.17 -11.56
N LEU A 23 -5.75 -3.04 -10.87
CA LEU A 23 -6.03 -3.40 -9.48
C LEU A 23 -5.98 -2.17 -8.57
N ALA A 24 -4.93 -1.34 -8.67
CA ALA A 24 -4.81 -0.09 -7.92
C ALA A 24 -5.93 0.90 -8.27
N PHE A 25 -6.34 0.98 -9.54
CA PHE A 25 -7.46 1.83 -9.98
C PHE A 25 -8.79 1.42 -9.35
N VAL A 26 -9.03 0.12 -9.15
CA VAL A 26 -10.25 -0.38 -8.48
C VAL A 26 -10.15 -0.25 -6.96
N LEU A 27 -8.97 -0.54 -6.39
CA LEU A 27 -8.74 -0.45 -4.94
C LEU A 27 -8.74 1.00 -4.43
N GLY A 28 -8.30 1.97 -5.23
CA GLY A 28 -8.23 3.38 -4.82
C GLY A 28 -9.58 3.92 -4.33
N PRO A 29 -10.65 3.87 -5.14
CA PRO A 29 -11.99 4.29 -4.72
C PRO A 29 -12.51 3.48 -3.53
N LEU A 30 -12.19 2.19 -3.46
CA LEU A 30 -12.58 1.35 -2.32
C LEU A 30 -11.91 1.82 -1.03
N LEU A 31 -10.62 2.14 -1.08
CA LEU A 31 -9.86 2.69 0.04
C LEU A 31 -10.44 4.03 0.49
N GLU A 32 -10.65 4.97 -0.45
CA GLU A 32 -11.20 6.29 -0.12
C GLU A 32 -12.58 6.19 0.52
N ASN A 33 -13.45 5.33 -0.04
CA ASN A 33 -14.79 5.13 0.51
C ASN A 33 -14.74 4.56 1.93
N ASN A 34 -13.86 3.60 2.21
CA ASN A 34 -13.72 3.05 3.56
C ASN A 34 -13.10 4.05 4.54
N LEU A 35 -12.11 4.83 4.10
CA LEU A 35 -11.52 5.91 4.89
C LEU A 35 -12.55 7.00 5.21
N ARG A 36 -13.35 7.41 4.23
CA ARG A 36 -14.43 8.40 4.41
C ARG A 36 -15.47 7.87 5.39
N LYS A 37 -15.89 6.61 5.26
CA LYS A 37 -16.86 5.97 6.17
C LYS A 37 -16.32 5.92 7.60
N SER A 38 -15.06 5.55 7.79
CA SER A 38 -14.47 5.50 9.14
C SER A 38 -14.36 6.89 9.76
N LEU A 39 -13.99 7.92 8.98
CA LEU A 39 -13.95 9.31 9.44
C LEU A 39 -15.32 9.86 9.83
N ILE A 40 -16.36 9.54 9.06
CA ILE A 40 -17.75 9.93 9.37
C ILE A 40 -18.22 9.23 10.66
N LEU A 41 -17.96 7.92 10.80
CA LEU A 41 -18.30 7.16 12.01
C LEU A 41 -17.58 7.72 13.25
N SER A 42 -16.35 8.19 13.05
CA SER A 42 -15.50 8.81 14.07
C SER A 42 -15.84 10.28 14.36
N ARG A 43 -16.88 10.84 13.72
CA ARG A 43 -17.24 12.27 13.81
C ARG A 43 -16.07 13.23 13.55
N GLY A 44 -15.12 12.83 12.70
CA GLY A 44 -13.93 13.62 12.37
C GLY A 44 -12.78 13.57 13.39
N ASP A 45 -12.94 12.86 14.52
CA ASP A 45 -11.89 12.74 15.52
C ASP A 45 -10.92 11.59 15.21
N PHE A 46 -9.72 11.91 14.72
CA PHE A 46 -8.64 10.91 14.49
C PHE A 46 -8.22 10.18 15.79
N THR A 47 -8.54 10.77 16.95
CA THR A 47 -8.30 10.20 18.29
C THR A 47 -9.03 8.87 18.51
N PHE A 48 -10.08 8.57 17.74
CA PHE A 48 -10.79 7.29 17.83
C PHE A 48 -9.92 6.07 17.47
N PHE A 49 -8.93 6.26 16.59
CA PHE A 49 -7.96 5.22 16.26
C PHE A 49 -7.07 4.83 17.45
N PHE A 50 -6.83 5.77 18.38
CA PHE A 50 -6.02 5.55 19.58
C PHE A 50 -6.84 5.17 20.81
N THR A 51 -8.10 5.60 20.90
CA THR A 51 -8.97 5.28 22.04
C THR A 51 -9.63 3.90 21.93
N ARG A 52 -9.77 3.34 20.72
CA ARG A 52 -10.25 1.97 20.51
C ARG A 52 -9.07 0.98 20.45
N PRO A 53 -8.95 0.04 21.41
CA PRO A 53 -7.81 -0.88 21.48
C PRO A 53 -7.68 -1.78 20.24
N ILE A 54 -8.79 -2.12 19.58
CA ILE A 54 -8.80 -2.93 18.35
C ILE A 54 -8.24 -2.15 17.15
N SER A 55 -8.66 -0.89 16.97
CA SER A 55 -8.14 -0.03 15.90
C SER A 55 -6.66 0.28 16.12
N ALA A 56 -6.25 0.53 17.36
CA ALA A 56 -4.85 0.76 17.71
C ALA A 56 -3.98 -0.47 17.41
N ALA A 57 -4.43 -1.68 17.78
CA ALA A 57 -3.71 -2.92 17.49
C ALA A 57 -3.59 -3.19 15.98
N CYS A 58 -4.66 -2.96 15.21
CA CYS A 58 -4.61 -3.06 13.74
C CYS A 58 -3.65 -2.03 13.13
N LEU A 59 -3.66 -0.78 13.60
CA LEU A 59 -2.79 0.27 13.10
C LEU A 59 -1.31 -0.03 13.40
N LEU A 60 -1.01 -0.49 14.61
CA LEU A 60 0.35 -0.91 14.99
C LEU A 60 0.82 -2.11 14.16
N THR A 61 -0.03 -3.11 13.96
CA THR A 61 0.30 -4.28 13.12
C THR A 61 0.53 -3.87 11.67
N ALA A 62 -0.32 -3.00 11.12
CA ALA A 62 -0.16 -2.50 9.75
C ALA A 62 1.15 -1.71 9.59
N LEU A 63 1.47 -0.83 10.55
CA LEU A 63 2.72 -0.08 10.54
C LEU A 63 3.92 -1.02 10.67
N PHE A 64 3.84 -2.01 11.55
CA PHE A 64 4.88 -3.02 11.71
C PHE A 64 5.10 -3.80 10.42
N LEU A 65 4.05 -4.26 9.74
CA LEU A 65 4.15 -4.97 8.46
C LEU A 65 4.70 -4.07 7.34
N LEU A 66 4.36 -2.78 7.33
CA LEU A 66 4.83 -1.83 6.32
C LEU A 66 6.32 -1.49 6.53
N VAL A 67 6.77 -1.39 7.78
CA VAL A 67 8.16 -1.05 8.13
C VAL A 67 9.06 -2.30 8.23
N SER A 68 8.49 -3.48 8.50
CA SER A 68 9.18 -4.78 8.55
C SER A 68 10.07 -5.05 7.34
N PRO A 69 9.63 -4.83 6.07
CA PRO A 69 10.50 -5.00 4.90
C PRO A 69 11.48 -3.82 4.70
N LEU A 70 11.22 -2.65 5.30
CA LEU A 70 12.08 -1.47 5.16
C LEU A 70 13.33 -1.55 6.06
N ILE A 71 13.23 -2.18 7.23
CA ILE A 71 14.34 -2.41 8.17
C ILE A 71 15.47 -3.27 7.54
N PRO A 72 15.20 -4.44 6.91
CA PRO A 72 16.19 -5.19 6.17
C PRO A 72 16.50 -4.57 4.80
N ALA A 73 15.64 -3.72 4.20
CA ALA A 73 15.97 -3.05 2.93
C ALA A 73 17.09 -2.00 3.08
N LEU A 74 17.24 -1.37 4.25
CA LEU A 74 18.42 -0.53 4.56
C LEU A 74 19.64 -1.35 5.03
N GLY A 75 19.47 -2.61 5.49
CA GLY A 75 20.54 -3.41 6.11
C GLY A 75 21.00 -4.67 5.35
N LYS A 76 20.23 -5.22 4.41
CA LYS A 76 20.49 -6.50 3.75
C LYS A 76 19.91 -6.53 2.33
N LYS A 77 20.77 -6.17 1.38
CA LYS A 77 20.64 -6.47 -0.05
C LYS A 77 20.87 -7.97 -0.37
N ARG A 78 20.65 -8.89 0.57
CA ARG A 78 21.05 -10.30 0.42
C ARG A 78 20.02 -11.16 1.12
N GLU A 79 19.52 -12.20 0.41
CA GLU A 79 18.97 -13.43 1.00
C GLU A 79 17.44 -13.63 1.06
N GLN A 80 16.65 -13.26 0.03
CA GLN A 80 15.29 -13.83 -0.16
C GLN A 80 14.90 -14.19 -1.62
N ILE A 81 15.86 -14.34 -2.54
CA ILE A 81 15.60 -15.04 -3.83
C ILE A 81 15.94 -16.55 -3.71
N ALA A 82 16.24 -17.05 -2.51
CA ALA A 82 16.64 -18.45 -2.30
C ALA A 82 15.47 -19.46 -2.19
N VAL A 83 14.22 -19.05 -2.45
CA VAL A 83 13.06 -19.97 -2.38
C VAL A 83 12.64 -20.48 -3.76
N GLU A 84 13.26 -20.03 -4.85
CA GLU A 84 12.89 -20.45 -6.21
C GLU A 84 13.66 -21.68 -6.74
N GLU A 85 14.59 -22.27 -5.98
CA GLU A 85 15.38 -23.44 -6.44
C GLU A 85 14.98 -24.80 -5.86
N VAL A 86 13.95 -24.92 -5.00
CA VAL A 86 13.52 -26.25 -4.52
C VAL A 86 12.01 -26.37 -4.41
N SER A 87 11.33 -26.58 -5.55
CA SER A 87 10.32 -27.64 -5.75
C SER A 87 9.68 -27.55 -7.14
#